data_AF-A0A2I0IP47-F1
#
_entry.id   AF-A0A2I0IP47-F1
#
_cell.length_a   1.000
_cell.length_b   1.000
_cell.length_c   1.000
_cell.angle_alpha   90.00
_cell.angle_beta   90.00
_cell.angle_gamma   90.00
#
_symmetry.space_group_name_H-M   'P 1'
#
loop_
_entity.id
_entity.type
_entity.pdbx_description
1 polymer ?
#
loop_
_entity_poly.entity_id
_entity_poly.type
_entity_poly.pdbx_seq_one_letter_code
_entity_poly.pdbx_strand_id
1 'polypeptide(L)' 'MDPNSGRRSVLYRSTSASFLVLRFVFFLLSFSFVATADRFNITTIPFADGFRPLFGDGNCKPSLDGRGVNVLLDRFT' A
#
# COMPACT_ATOMS: atom_id res chain seq x y z
N MET A 1 4.44 66.25 14.57
CA MET A 1 3.89 64.94 14.98
C MET A 1 2.89 64.52 13.94
N ASP A 2 3.22 63.49 13.15
CA ASP A 2 2.34 62.93 12.13
C ASP A 2 1.39 61.91 12.79
N PRO A 3 0.05 62.13 12.76
CA PRO A 3 -0.89 61.30 13.50
C PRO A 3 -1.24 59.98 12.80
N ASN A 4 -0.66 59.65 11.64
CA ASN A 4 -1.09 58.45 10.89
C ASN A 4 -0.08 57.28 10.93
N SER A 5 0.56 57.13 12.08
CA SER A 5 1.21 55.88 12.47
C SER A 5 0.15 54.83 12.82
N GLY A 6 -0.07 53.87 11.93
CA GLY A 6 -0.60 52.57 12.33
C GLY A 6 -1.94 52.16 11.73
N ARG A 7 -1.94 51.80 10.44
CA ARG A 7 -2.88 50.81 9.92
C ARG A 7 -2.17 49.81 9.02
N ARG A 8 -1.35 48.95 9.63
CA ARG A 8 -0.90 47.70 9.01
C ARG A 8 -2.05 46.70 9.08
N SER A 9 -2.98 46.79 8.12
CA SER A 9 -3.96 45.74 7.89
C SER A 9 -3.20 44.52 7.34
N VAL A 10 -2.95 43.54 8.21
CA VAL A 10 -2.54 42.21 7.80
C VAL A 10 -3.69 41.66 6.95
N LEU A 11 -3.49 41.68 5.63
CA LEU A 11 -4.44 41.19 4.64
C LEU A 11 -4.62 39.68 4.87
N TYR A 12 -5.67 39.30 5.60
CA TYR A 12 -6.11 37.91 5.65
C TYR A 12 -6.64 37.57 4.25
N ARG A 13 -5.80 36.91 3.45
CA ARG A 13 -6.16 36.46 2.11
C ARG A 13 -7.28 35.42 2.26
N SER A 14 -8.52 35.88 2.11
CA SER A 14 -9.70 35.02 2.14
C SER A 14 -9.56 33.99 1.03
N THR A 15 -9.31 32.75 1.42
CA THR A 15 -9.28 31.65 0.47
C THR A 15 -10.74 31.35 0.15
N SER A 16 -11.15 31.61 -1.10
CA SER A 16 -12.54 31.39 -1.50
C SER A 16 -12.94 29.93 -1.22
N ALA A 17 -14.16 29.74 -0.69
CA ALA A 17 -14.71 28.43 -0.34
C ALA A 17 -14.62 27.43 -1.51
N SER A 18 -14.73 27.92 -2.75
CA SER A 18 -14.56 27.13 -3.98
C SER A 18 -13.18 26.46 -4.08
N PHE A 19 -12.12 27.14 -3.65
CA PHE A 19 -10.77 26.56 -3.65
C PHE A 19 -10.60 25.48 -2.57
N LEU A 20 -11.28 25.61 -1.43
CA LEU A 20 -11.25 24.61 -0.36
C LEU A 20 -12.02 23.35 -0.77
N VAL A 21 -13.19 23.52 -1.41
CA VAL A 21 -13.98 22.40 -1.97
C VAL A 21 -13.19 21.67 -3.04
N LEU A 22 -12.55 22.39 -3.96
CA LEU A 22 -11.74 21.78 -5.01
C LEU A 22 -10.58 20.95 -4.44
N ARG A 23 -9.86 21.49 -3.45
CA ARG A 23 -8.77 20.77 -2.76
C ARG A 23 -9.27 19.51 -2.05
N PHE A 24 -10.44 19.60 -1.41
CA PHE A 24 -11.06 18.47 -0.74
C PHE A 24 -11.45 17.35 -1.72
N VAL A 25 -12.03 17.71 -2.86
CA VAL A 25 -12.35 16.75 -3.93
C VAL A 25 -11.09 16.07 -4.47
N PHE A 26 -10.02 16.83 -4.74
CA PHE A 26 -8.74 16.26 -5.19
C PHE A 26 -8.11 15.32 -4.15
N PHE A 27 -8.23 15.65 -2.86
CA PHE A 27 -7.76 14.79 -1.77
C PHE A 27 -8.54 13.46 -1.71
N LEU A 28 -9.87 13.50 -1.85
CA LEU A 28 -10.69 12.29 -1.90
C LEU A 28 -10.40 11.44 -3.15
N LEU A 29 -10.19 12.09 -4.30
CA LEU A 29 -9.87 11.41 -5.55
C LEU A 29 -8.53 10.69 -5.46
N SER A 30 -7.50 11.33 -4.88
CA SER A 30 -6.17 10.74 -4.73
C SER A 30 -6.13 9.56 -3.75
N PHE A 31 -6.98 9.56 -2.71
CA PHE A 31 -7.12 8.41 -1.81
C PHE A 31 -7.83 7.21 -2.49
N SER A 32 -8.71 7.48 -3.46
CA SER A 32 -9.49 6.44 -4.14
C SER A 32 -8.65 5.55 -5.06
N PHE A 33 -7.45 5.98 -5.46
CA PHE A 33 -6.56 5.21 -6.35
C PHE A 33 -5.72 4.14 -5.64
N VAL A 34 -5.82 3.99 -4.31
CA VAL A 34 -5.01 3.02 -3.55
C VAL A 34 -5.63 1.60 -3.55
N ALA A 35 -6.86 1.43 -4.02
CA ALA A 35 -7.63 0.20 -3.83
C ALA A 35 -7.87 -0.61 -5.11
N THR A 36 -6.83 -1.00 -5.85
CA THR A 36 -6.88 -2.17 -6.76
C THR A 36 -5.48 -2.77 -6.93
N ALA A 37 -4.97 -3.36 -5.85
CA ALA A 37 -3.82 -4.26 -5.92
C ALA A 37 -4.26 -5.70 -6.20
N ASP A 38 -5.32 -5.92 -6.97
CA ASP A 38 -5.72 -7.27 -7.40
C ASP A 38 -4.96 -7.61 -8.69
N ARG A 39 -3.63 -7.65 -8.59
CA ARG A 39 -2.76 -7.67 -9.78
C ARG A 39 -2.66 -9.02 -10.48
N PHE A 40 -3.25 -10.09 -9.95
CA PHE A 40 -3.39 -11.37 -10.64
C PHE A 40 -4.60 -12.14 -10.10
N ASN A 41 -5.69 -12.19 -10.86
CA ASN A 41 -6.83 -13.08 -10.57
C ASN A 41 -6.50 -14.51 -10.99
N ILE A 42 -5.52 -15.11 -10.32
CA ILE A 42 -5.09 -16.49 -10.54
C ILE A 42 -5.28 -17.21 -9.21
N THR A 43 -6.03 -18.31 -9.23
CA THR A 43 -6.22 -19.16 -8.06
C THR A 43 -4.90 -19.84 -7.71
N THR A 44 -4.46 -19.68 -6.46
CA THR A 44 -3.34 -20.45 -5.94
C THR A 44 -3.78 -21.89 -5.68
N ILE A 45 -2.90 -22.85 -5.92
CA ILE A 45 -3.11 -24.25 -5.57
C ILE A 45 -2.17 -24.64 -4.42
N PRO A 46 -2.58 -25.55 -3.52
CA PRO A 46 -1.68 -26.18 -2.57
C PRO A 46 -0.49 -26.84 -3.27
N PHE A 47 0.69 -26.80 -2.64
CA PHE A 47 1.91 -27.40 -3.21
C PHE A 47 1.72 -28.89 -3.56
N ALA A 48 1.03 -29.66 -2.69
CA ALA A 48 0.80 -31.09 -2.88
C ALA A 48 -0.09 -31.44 -4.09
N ASP A 49 -0.87 -30.49 -4.59
CA ASP A 49 -1.81 -30.72 -5.69
C ASP A 49 -1.15 -30.56 -7.07
N GLY A 50 -0.06 -29.78 -7.15
CA GLY A 50 0.61 -29.45 -8.41
C GLY A 50 2.07 -29.86 -8.50
N PHE A 51 2.70 -30.20 -7.36
CA PHE A 51 4.15 -30.42 -7.30
C PHE A 51 4.48 -31.68 -6.51
N ARG A 52 5.61 -32.29 -6.88
CA ARG A 52 6.21 -33.40 -6.15
C ARG A 52 7.70 -33.12 -5.97
N PRO A 53 8.30 -33.44 -4.80
CA PRO A 53 9.74 -33.29 -4.60
C PRO A 53 10.52 -34.06 -5.68
N LEU A 54 11.63 -33.47 -6.14
CA LEU A 54 12.56 -34.11 -7.07
C LEU A 54 13.65 -34.89 -6.32
N PHE A 55 14.04 -34.38 -5.14
CA PHE A 55 15.02 -34.95 -4.23
C PHE A 55 14.77 -34.39 -2.83
N GLY A 56 15.30 -35.07 -1.81
CA GLY A 56 15.29 -34.55 -0.43
C GLY A 56 13.88 -34.38 0.14
N ASP A 57 12.98 -35.36 -0.04
CA ASP A 57 11.57 -35.28 0.38
C ASP A 57 11.39 -34.85 1.86
N GLY A 58 12.33 -35.22 2.73
CA GLY A 58 12.34 -34.82 4.15
C GLY A 58 12.67 -33.33 4.40
N ASN A 59 13.21 -32.64 3.39
CA ASN A 59 13.61 -31.23 3.46
C ASN A 59 12.52 -30.29 2.93
N CYS A 60 11.55 -30.79 2.18
CA CYS A 60 10.39 -30.00 1.75
C CYS A 60 9.30 -30.01 2.84
N LYS A 61 9.16 -28.92 3.58
CA LYS A 61 8.17 -28.78 4.66
C LYS A 61 7.09 -27.75 4.27
N PRO A 62 5.81 -28.14 4.22
CA PRO A 62 4.72 -27.19 4.01
C PRO A 62 4.76 -26.07 5.05
N SER A 63 4.46 -24.84 4.62
CA SER A 63 4.22 -23.72 5.53
C SER A 63 2.97 -24.01 6.39
N LEU A 64 2.91 -23.42 7.59
CA LEU A 64 1.79 -23.57 8.53
C LEU A 64 0.44 -23.18 7.92
N ASP A 65 0.45 -22.21 7.01
CA ASP A 65 -0.73 -21.73 6.30
C ASP A 65 -1.07 -22.56 5.05
N GLY A 66 -0.25 -23.56 4.71
CA GLY A 66 -0.43 -24.42 3.53
C GLY A 66 -0.26 -23.71 2.18
N ARG A 67 0.09 -22.42 2.18
CA ARG A 67 0.19 -21.59 0.96
C ARG A 67 1.59 -21.59 0.34
N GLY A 68 2.54 -22.26 0.99
CA GLY A 68 3.92 -22.33 0.54
C GLY A 68 4.63 -23.56 1.06
N VAL A 69 5.88 -23.71 0.63
CA VAL A 69 6.79 -24.77 1.06
C VAL A 69 8.12 -24.14 1.45
N ASN A 70 8.67 -24.58 2.57
CA ASN A 70 10.01 -24.25 3.02
C ASN A 70 10.93 -25.41 2.62
N VAL A 71 12.06 -25.09 2.01
CA VAL A 71 13.09 -26.07 1.66
C VAL A 71 14.24 -25.92 2.65
N LEU A 72 14.50 -26.97 3.43
CA LEU A 72 15.66 -27.04 4.30
C LEU A 72 16.88 -27.42 3.47
N LEU A 73 17.89 -26.57 3.48
CA LEU A 73 19.17 -26.88 2.83
C LEU A 73 20.18 -27.21 3.93
N ASP A 74 20.77 -28.39 3.86
CA ASP A 74 21.86 -28.77 4.74
C ASP A 74 23.02 -29.39 3.96
N ARG A 75 24.06 -29.83 4.69
CA ARG A 75 25.28 -30.38 4.10
C ARG A 75 25.14 -31.84 3.67
N PHE A 76 24.05 -32.51 4.02
CA PHE A 76 23.82 -33.93 3.80
C PHE A 76 22.80 -34.18 2.69
N THR A 77 21.95 -33.19 2.41
CA THR A 77 20.81 -33.28 1.49
C THR A 77 20.44 -31.93 0.90
#